data_AF-A0A533SJQ0-F1
#
_entry.id   AF-A0A533SJQ0-F1
#
_cell.length_a   1.000
_cell.length_b   1.000
_cell.length_c   1.000
_cell.angle_alpha   90.00
_cell.angle_beta   90.00
_cell.angle_gamma   90.00
#
_symmetry.space_group_name_H-M   'P 1'
#
loop_
_entity.id
_entity.type
_entity.pdbx_description
1 polymer ?
#
loop_
_entity_poly.entity_id
_entity_poly.type
_entity_poly.pdbx_seq_one_letter_code
_entity_poly.pdbx_strand_id
1 'polypeptide(L)'
;MTEKGPTTRKMLMTPRQIAVTAIFSALGMITNALGLALPGYLPMVNFELNGTFMTIVTMAAGPIGGVVASILQSLTSAVGIVGAWAYWPHLFILATFYPWIYSLQSRVTKTVAWWVVVAVALFIQYFAWWWLYAAVFKLMTVQAMFYYNMFAGPYVVYLLIWGLIPWIILMSTPKFVRPDWKFPGTKYIAAVLAVISVVIGLLWW
;
A
#
# COMPACT_ATOMS: atom_id res chain seq x y z
N MET A 1 -27.25 -3.08 -40.27
CA MET A 1 -27.10 -2.38 -38.98
C MET A 1 -26.83 -3.44 -37.93
N THR A 2 -25.58 -3.62 -37.51
CA THR A 2 -25.22 -4.59 -36.46
C THR A 2 -25.47 -3.96 -35.10
N GLU A 3 -26.45 -4.47 -34.36
CA GLU A 3 -26.72 -4.09 -32.97
C GLU A 3 -25.46 -4.28 -32.13
N LYS A 4 -24.92 -3.17 -31.61
CA LYS A 4 -24.04 -3.22 -30.45
C LYS A 4 -24.92 -3.60 -29.27
N GLY A 5 -24.97 -4.89 -28.95
CA GLY A 5 -25.59 -5.37 -27.71
C GLY A 5 -25.06 -4.57 -26.50
N PRO A 6 -25.84 -4.46 -25.41
CA PRO A 6 -25.47 -3.63 -24.28
C PRO A 6 -24.09 -4.05 -23.80
N THR A 7 -23.11 -3.14 -23.91
CA THR A 7 -21.80 -3.32 -23.31
C THR A 7 -22.03 -3.46 -21.81
N THR A 8 -22.10 -4.71 -21.33
CA THR A 8 -22.21 -5.00 -19.91
C THR A 8 -21.01 -4.31 -19.27
N ARG A 9 -21.26 -3.20 -18.55
CA ARG A 9 -20.20 -2.49 -17.83
C ARG A 9 -19.52 -3.53 -16.95
N LYS A 10 -18.32 -3.94 -17.32
CA LYS A 10 -17.54 -4.91 -16.54
C LYS A 10 -17.36 -4.28 -15.17
N MET A 11 -17.90 -4.91 -14.12
CA MET A 11 -17.73 -4.40 -12.77
C MET A 11 -16.24 -4.21 -12.49
N LEU A 12 -15.87 -3.05 -11.96
CA LEU A 12 -14.47 -2.72 -11.64
C LEU A 12 -13.89 -3.71 -10.62
N MET A 13 -14.75 -4.27 -9.76
CA MET A 13 -14.40 -5.29 -8.77
C MET A 13 -15.46 -6.40 -8.76
N THR A 14 -15.03 -7.64 -8.57
CA THR A 14 -15.94 -8.78 -8.35
C THR A 14 -16.47 -8.79 -6.91
N PRO A 15 -17.58 -9.50 -6.62
CA PRO A 15 -18.09 -9.63 -5.25
C PRO A 15 -17.04 -10.14 -4.26
N ARG A 16 -16.17 -11.06 -4.69
CA ARG A 16 -15.04 -11.54 -3.90
C ARG A 16 -14.05 -10.43 -3.56
N GLN A 17 -13.70 -9.58 -4.54
CA GLN A 17 -12.76 -8.48 -4.34
C GLN A 17 -13.34 -7.42 -3.42
N ILE A 18 -14.66 -7.16 -3.51
CA ILE A 18 -15.39 -6.29 -2.60
C ILE A 18 -15.36 -6.88 -1.18
N ALA A 19 -15.67 -8.16 -1.02
CA ALA A 19 -15.67 -8.83 0.30
C ALA A 19 -14.29 -8.81 0.95
N VAL A 20 -13.23 -9.16 0.20
CA VAL A 20 -11.84 -9.10 0.70
C VAL A 20 -11.48 -7.68 1.11
N THR A 21 -11.81 -6.69 0.28
CA THR A 21 -11.56 -5.28 0.61
C THR A 21 -12.28 -4.88 1.90
N ALA A 22 -13.56 -5.22 2.04
CA ALA A 22 -14.34 -4.90 3.23
C ALA A 22 -13.79 -5.56 4.50
N ILE A 23 -13.52 -6.87 4.47
CA ILE A 23 -13.04 -7.64 5.64
C ILE A 23 -11.69 -7.09 6.11
N PHE A 24 -10.72 -6.99 5.20
CA PHE A 24 -9.36 -6.58 5.58
C PHE A 24 -9.28 -5.09 5.91
N SER A 25 -10.12 -4.24 5.33
CA SER A 25 -10.23 -2.84 5.75
C SER A 25 -10.84 -2.72 7.14
N ALA A 26 -11.89 -3.48 7.43
CA ALA A 26 -12.49 -3.52 8.77
C ALA A 26 -11.48 -4.03 9.81
N LEU A 27 -10.70 -5.06 9.50
CA LEU A 27 -9.62 -5.53 10.36
C LEU A 27 -8.58 -4.44 10.63
N GLY A 28 -8.11 -3.74 9.59
CA GLY A 28 -7.20 -2.60 9.76
C GLY A 28 -7.78 -1.50 10.64
N MET A 29 -9.04 -1.14 10.40
CA MET A 29 -9.74 -0.15 11.22
C MET A 29 -9.82 -0.56 12.69
N ILE A 30 -10.16 -1.81 12.97
CA ILE A 30 -10.25 -2.38 14.33
C ILE A 30 -8.87 -2.38 14.98
N THR A 31 -7.82 -2.81 14.28
CA THR A 31 -6.47 -2.84 14.86
C THR A 31 -5.97 -1.45 15.23
N ASN A 32 -6.26 -0.43 14.43
CA ASN A 32 -5.92 0.95 14.78
C ASN A 32 -6.74 1.45 15.96
N ALA A 33 -8.06 1.24 15.92
CA ALA A 33 -8.98 1.74 16.94
C ALA A 33 -8.67 1.13 18.32
N LEU A 34 -8.19 -0.12 18.36
CA LEU A 34 -7.76 -0.79 19.58
C LEU A 34 -6.31 -0.45 19.98
N GLY A 35 -5.60 0.38 19.22
CA GLY A 35 -4.20 0.72 19.48
C GLY A 35 -3.27 -0.48 19.39
N LEU A 36 -3.61 -1.50 18.59
CA LEU A 36 -2.76 -2.66 18.34
C LEU A 36 -1.61 -2.26 17.41
N ALA A 37 -0.66 -1.53 17.97
CA ALA A 37 0.47 -0.99 17.28
C ALA A 37 1.72 -1.06 18.17
N LEU A 38 2.90 -1.23 17.56
CA LEU A 38 4.14 -1.11 18.33
C LEU A 38 4.44 0.38 18.53
N PRO A 39 4.73 0.83 19.76
CA PRO A 39 5.10 2.21 20.01
C PRO A 39 6.46 2.54 19.37
N GLY A 40 6.68 3.82 19.09
CA GLY A 40 8.04 4.31 18.79
C GLY A 40 8.33 4.63 17.33
N TYR A 41 7.32 5.04 16.54
CA TYR A 41 7.57 5.54 15.19
C TYR A 41 7.73 7.07 15.16
N LEU A 42 6.72 7.88 15.45
CA LEU A 42 6.83 9.35 15.54
C LEU A 42 5.86 9.89 16.61
N PRO A 43 5.96 11.16 17.06
CA PRO A 43 4.93 11.75 17.91
C PRO A 43 3.56 11.60 17.24
N MET A 44 2.59 11.01 17.95
CA MET A 44 1.23 10.68 17.46
C MET A 44 1.12 9.50 16.48
N VAL A 45 2.19 8.75 16.19
CA VAL A 45 2.19 7.72 15.14
C VAL A 45 2.86 6.44 15.60
N ASN A 46 2.16 5.31 15.45
CA ASN A 46 2.63 4.00 15.87
C ASN A 46 2.89 3.08 14.66
N PHE A 47 3.62 1.99 14.90
CA PHE A 47 3.76 0.91 13.92
C PHE A 47 2.46 0.10 13.85
N GLU A 48 1.56 0.55 12.98
CA GLU A 48 0.24 -0.04 12.74
C GLU A 48 0.28 -1.17 11.71
N LEU A 49 -0.70 -2.07 11.80
CA LEU A 49 -0.89 -3.19 10.86
C LEU A 49 -1.61 -2.78 9.56
N ASN A 50 -1.96 -1.50 9.40
CA ASN A 50 -2.65 -0.98 8.22
C ASN A 50 -2.00 -1.40 6.91
N GLY A 51 -0.68 -1.25 6.86
CA GLY A 51 0.14 -1.67 5.75
C GLY A 51 -0.04 -3.10 5.33
N THR A 52 -0.03 -4.02 6.31
CA THR A 52 -0.26 -5.43 6.08
C THR A 52 -1.58 -5.67 5.37
N PHE A 53 -2.65 -5.10 5.89
CA PHE A 53 -3.99 -5.30 5.36
C PHE A 53 -4.18 -4.63 4.00
N MET A 54 -3.67 -3.40 3.80
CA MET A 54 -3.68 -2.73 2.50
C MET A 54 -2.90 -3.50 1.44
N THR A 55 -1.74 -4.07 1.79
CA THR A 55 -0.94 -4.90 0.89
C THR A 55 -1.72 -6.16 0.48
N ILE A 56 -2.34 -6.87 1.43
CA ILE A 56 -3.17 -8.06 1.14
C ILE A 56 -4.35 -7.70 0.22
N VAL A 57 -5.05 -6.61 0.52
CA VAL A 57 -6.17 -6.14 -0.30
C VAL A 57 -5.67 -5.79 -1.70
N THR A 58 -4.55 -5.10 -1.83
CA THR A 58 -3.98 -4.75 -3.14
C THR A 58 -3.63 -6.00 -3.96
N MET A 59 -3.07 -7.03 -3.32
CA MET A 59 -2.77 -8.30 -3.98
C MET A 59 -4.04 -9.00 -4.50
N ALA A 60 -5.07 -9.11 -3.66
CA ALA A 60 -6.27 -9.91 -3.94
C ALA A 60 -7.37 -9.17 -4.71
N ALA A 61 -7.49 -7.86 -4.51
CA ALA A 61 -8.55 -7.00 -5.04
C ALA A 61 -8.04 -5.89 -5.97
N GLY A 62 -6.72 -5.75 -6.11
CA GLY A 62 -6.10 -4.80 -7.02
C GLY A 62 -5.99 -3.39 -6.45
N PRO A 63 -5.52 -2.44 -7.27
CA PRO A 63 -5.23 -1.08 -6.82
C PRO A 63 -6.49 -0.35 -6.31
N ILE A 64 -7.67 -0.61 -6.89
CA ILE A 64 -8.93 -0.01 -6.40
C ILE A 64 -9.28 -0.51 -5.00
N GLY A 65 -9.15 -1.82 -4.75
CA GLY A 65 -9.34 -2.36 -3.40
C GLY A 65 -8.36 -1.72 -2.43
N GLY A 66 -7.09 -1.57 -2.82
CA GLY A 66 -6.07 -0.88 -2.02
C GLY A 66 -6.45 0.57 -1.70
N VAL A 67 -6.93 1.33 -2.69
CA VAL A 67 -7.37 2.73 -2.49
C VAL A 67 -8.54 2.79 -1.51
N VAL A 68 -9.55 1.95 -1.68
CA VAL A 68 -10.69 1.87 -0.74
C VAL A 68 -10.20 1.51 0.66
N ALA A 69 -9.31 0.53 0.78
CA ALA A 69 -8.72 0.15 2.07
C ALA A 69 -7.95 1.30 2.72
N SER A 70 -7.15 2.05 1.95
CA SER A 70 -6.42 3.20 2.46
C SER A 70 -7.36 4.29 3.00
N ILE A 71 -8.48 4.54 2.33
CA ILE A 71 -9.49 5.51 2.76
C ILE A 71 -10.13 5.04 4.06
N LEU A 72 -10.62 3.80 4.11
CA LEU A 72 -11.33 3.25 5.26
C LEU A 72 -10.43 3.16 6.50
N GLN A 73 -9.21 2.63 6.36
CA GLN A 73 -8.27 2.51 7.47
C GLN A 73 -7.79 3.87 7.99
N SER A 74 -7.70 4.87 7.10
CA SER A 74 -7.35 6.24 7.50
C SER A 74 -8.44 6.92 8.35
N LEU A 75 -9.69 6.43 8.35
CA LEU A 75 -10.74 6.97 9.22
C LEU A 75 -10.47 6.74 10.72
N THR A 76 -9.68 5.73 11.06
CA THR A 76 -9.28 5.42 12.44
C THR A 76 -7.80 5.61 12.71
N SER A 77 -7.03 6.10 11.73
CA SER A 77 -5.62 6.45 11.89
C SER A 77 -5.47 7.82 12.54
N ALA A 78 -4.39 8.02 13.30
CA ALA A 78 -4.06 9.31 13.93
C ALA A 78 -3.93 10.47 12.91
N VAL A 79 -3.57 10.15 11.68
CA VAL A 79 -3.40 11.14 10.59
C VAL A 79 -4.72 11.47 9.90
N GLY A 80 -5.76 10.67 10.15
CA GLY A 80 -7.07 10.82 9.52
C GLY A 80 -7.02 10.61 8.00
N ILE A 81 -8.15 10.93 7.36
CA ILE A 81 -8.34 10.74 5.91
C ILE A 81 -7.33 11.51 5.04
N VAL A 82 -6.74 12.58 5.57
CA VAL A 82 -5.72 13.39 4.90
C VAL A 82 -4.49 12.56 4.51
N GLY A 83 -4.16 11.52 5.29
CA GLY A 83 -3.04 10.62 5.02
C GLY A 83 -3.31 9.53 3.98
N ALA A 84 -4.58 9.31 3.58
CA ALA A 84 -4.95 8.15 2.77
C ALA A 84 -4.19 8.07 1.43
N TRP A 85 -4.03 9.21 0.76
CA TRP A 85 -3.37 9.26 -0.54
C TRP A 85 -1.86 8.98 -0.45
N ALA A 86 -1.23 9.25 0.69
CA ALA A 86 0.20 9.01 0.89
C ALA A 86 0.54 7.51 0.88
N TYR A 87 -0.45 6.61 1.00
CA TYR A 87 -0.28 5.18 0.80
C TYR A 87 -0.30 4.76 -0.69
N TRP A 88 -0.94 5.55 -1.56
CA TRP A 88 -1.20 5.15 -2.95
C TRP A 88 0.05 4.84 -3.80
N PRO A 89 1.19 5.53 -3.65
CA PRO A 89 2.41 5.15 -4.38
C PRO A 89 2.78 3.69 -4.15
N HIS A 90 2.70 3.22 -2.91
CA HIS A 90 2.97 1.82 -2.58
C HIS A 90 2.00 0.88 -3.28
N LEU A 91 0.70 1.16 -3.15
CA LEU A 91 -0.37 0.30 -3.67
C LEU A 91 -0.27 0.15 -5.19
N PHE A 92 -0.01 1.24 -5.91
CA PHE A 92 0.09 1.23 -7.37
C PHE A 92 1.40 0.63 -7.88
N ILE A 93 2.53 0.86 -7.18
CA ILE A 93 3.79 0.19 -7.51
C ILE A 93 3.64 -1.32 -7.30
N LEU A 94 3.15 -1.74 -6.12
CA LEU A 94 2.90 -3.15 -5.83
C LEU A 94 1.96 -3.75 -6.87
N ALA A 95 0.81 -3.13 -7.13
CA ALA A 95 -0.14 -3.61 -8.13
C ALA A 95 0.53 -3.75 -9.52
N THR A 96 1.40 -2.82 -9.91
CA THR A 96 2.09 -2.88 -11.21
C THR A 96 2.95 -4.13 -11.35
N PHE A 97 3.74 -4.47 -10.32
CA PHE A 97 4.68 -5.59 -10.39
C PHE A 97 4.11 -6.91 -9.88
N TYR A 98 3.04 -6.89 -9.09
CA TYR A 98 2.50 -8.08 -8.43
C TYR A 98 2.08 -9.21 -9.38
N PRO A 99 1.44 -8.97 -10.55
CA PRO A 99 1.17 -10.02 -11.52
C PRO A 99 2.43 -10.76 -11.99
N TRP A 100 3.53 -10.02 -12.19
CA TRP A 100 4.82 -10.58 -12.55
C TRP A 100 5.39 -11.41 -11.38
N ILE A 101 5.42 -10.88 -10.16
CA ILE A 101 5.87 -11.60 -8.96
C ILE A 101 5.10 -12.92 -8.79
N TYR A 102 3.77 -12.87 -8.95
CA TYR A 102 2.89 -14.03 -8.82
C TYR A 102 3.22 -15.12 -9.84
N SER A 103 3.55 -14.73 -11.08
CA SER A 103 3.86 -15.65 -12.20
C SER A 103 5.19 -16.40 -12.05
N LEU A 104 6.10 -15.93 -11.18
CA LEU A 104 7.38 -16.57 -10.95
C LEU A 104 7.20 -17.99 -10.39
N GLN A 105 7.93 -18.95 -10.96
CA GLN A 105 7.85 -20.36 -10.55
C GLN A 105 8.78 -20.66 -9.36
N SER A 106 10.00 -20.11 -9.38
CA SER A 106 10.97 -20.28 -8.30
C SER A 106 10.51 -19.57 -7.03
N ARG A 107 10.42 -20.31 -5.92
CA ARG A 107 10.11 -19.75 -4.59
C ARG A 107 11.16 -18.72 -4.16
N VAL A 108 12.43 -18.96 -4.45
CA VAL A 108 13.53 -18.04 -4.09
C VAL A 108 13.40 -16.74 -4.88
N THR A 109 13.26 -16.83 -6.21
CA THR A 109 13.12 -15.65 -7.06
C THR A 109 11.86 -14.86 -6.72
N LYS A 110 10.75 -15.54 -6.41
CA LYS A 110 9.51 -14.90 -5.96
C LYS A 110 9.69 -14.15 -4.64
N THR A 111 10.36 -14.76 -3.66
CA THR A 111 10.68 -14.11 -2.39
C THR A 111 11.55 -12.87 -2.60
N VAL A 112 12.62 -12.98 -3.38
CA VAL A 112 13.51 -11.84 -3.66
C VAL A 112 12.73 -10.73 -4.38
N ALA A 113 11.99 -11.06 -5.43
CA ALA A 113 11.17 -10.10 -6.17
C ALA A 113 10.13 -9.40 -5.29
N TRP A 114 9.47 -10.15 -4.40
CA TRP A 114 8.53 -9.61 -3.42
C TRP A 114 9.19 -8.55 -2.53
N TRP A 115 10.27 -8.91 -1.84
CA TRP A 115 10.92 -8.01 -0.89
C TRP A 115 11.51 -6.78 -1.59
N VAL A 116 12.08 -6.94 -2.78
CA VAL A 116 12.59 -5.80 -3.57
C VAL A 116 11.47 -4.84 -3.94
N VAL A 117 10.34 -5.36 -4.47
CA VAL A 117 9.23 -4.50 -4.88
C VAL A 117 8.58 -3.81 -3.68
N VAL A 118 8.35 -4.52 -2.57
CA VAL A 118 7.76 -3.92 -1.37
C VAL A 118 8.70 -2.87 -0.77
N ALA A 119 10.02 -3.12 -0.74
CA ALA A 119 11.00 -2.15 -0.28
C ALA A 119 10.97 -0.88 -1.16
N VAL A 120 11.05 -1.01 -2.48
CA VAL A 120 11.00 0.13 -3.40
C VAL A 120 9.67 0.89 -3.28
N ALA A 121 8.55 0.17 -3.21
CA ALA A 121 7.22 0.74 -3.04
C ALA A 121 7.12 1.55 -1.74
N LEU A 122 7.60 0.99 -0.62
CA LEU A 122 7.61 1.63 0.68
C LEU A 122 8.55 2.85 0.70
N PHE A 123 9.74 2.75 0.12
CA PHE A 123 10.68 3.86 0.03
C PHE A 123 10.10 5.04 -0.73
N ILE A 124 9.44 4.80 -1.86
CA ILE A 124 8.79 5.86 -2.63
C ILE A 124 7.60 6.45 -1.85
N GLN A 125 6.82 5.61 -1.18
CA GLN A 125 5.72 6.04 -0.30
C GLN A 125 6.22 7.00 0.79
N TYR A 126 7.41 6.77 1.35
CA TYR A 126 7.97 7.59 2.42
C TYR A 126 8.12 9.06 2.02
N PHE A 127 8.47 9.39 0.77
CA PHE A 127 8.56 10.78 0.35
C PHE A 127 7.21 11.51 0.44
N ALA A 128 6.10 10.83 0.14
CA ALA A 128 4.76 11.41 0.33
C ALA A 128 4.46 11.65 1.81
N TRP A 129 4.86 10.72 2.69
CA TRP A 129 4.72 10.88 4.13
C TRP A 129 5.57 12.00 4.67
N TRP A 130 6.86 12.07 4.31
CA TRP A 130 7.75 13.14 4.74
C TRP A 130 7.24 14.50 4.33
N TRP A 131 6.76 14.63 3.09
CA TRP A 131 6.09 15.85 2.67
C TRP A 131 4.88 16.17 3.55
N LEU A 132 4.00 15.20 3.82
CA LEU A 132 2.81 15.43 4.63
C LEU A 132 3.17 15.90 6.06
N TYR A 133 4.15 15.25 6.69
CA TYR A 133 4.62 15.61 8.03
C TYR A 133 5.34 16.96 8.07
N ALA A 134 6.11 17.32 7.04
CA ALA A 134 6.86 18.57 6.99
C ALA A 134 6.00 19.76 6.55
N ALA A 135 5.26 19.61 5.46
CA ALA A 135 4.52 20.68 4.79
C ALA A 135 3.13 20.92 5.39
N VAL A 136 2.42 19.83 5.72
CA VAL A 136 1.02 19.92 6.16
C VAL A 136 0.93 19.93 7.68
N PHE A 137 1.51 18.94 8.34
CA PHE A 137 1.44 18.85 9.81
C PHE A 137 2.51 19.66 10.54
N LYS A 138 3.57 20.08 9.84
CA LYS A 138 4.67 20.88 10.40
C LYS A 138 5.29 20.26 11.66
N LEU A 139 5.42 18.93 11.66
CA LEU A 139 5.91 18.17 12.81
C LEU A 139 7.44 18.03 12.83
N MET A 140 8.06 17.89 11.66
CA MET A 140 9.50 17.66 11.52
C MET A 140 9.96 18.01 10.10
N THR A 141 11.23 18.38 9.91
CA THR A 141 11.81 18.55 8.57
C THR A 141 11.96 17.22 7.84
N VAL A 142 11.93 17.25 6.50
CA VAL A 142 12.12 16.04 5.68
C VAL A 142 13.48 15.40 5.95
N GLN A 143 14.55 16.20 6.09
CA GLN A 143 15.88 15.70 6.42
C GLN A 143 15.89 14.88 7.73
N ALA A 144 15.28 15.39 8.80
CA ALA A 144 15.26 14.70 10.08
C ALA A 144 14.43 13.40 10.01
N MET A 145 13.30 13.41 9.28
CA MET A 145 12.52 12.20 9.04
C MET A 145 13.26 11.16 8.21
N PHE A 146 13.99 11.57 7.17
CA PHE A 146 14.82 10.67 6.39
C PHE A 146 15.85 9.97 7.27
N TYR A 147 16.62 10.73 8.05
CA TYR A 147 17.63 10.14 8.92
C TYR A 147 17.02 9.18 9.93
N TYR A 148 15.93 9.60 10.55
CA TYR A 148 15.21 8.77 11.50
C TYR A 148 14.68 7.49 10.86
N ASN A 149 13.97 7.58 9.72
CA ASN A 149 13.37 6.40 9.10
C ASN A 149 14.40 5.44 8.51
N MET A 150 15.46 5.96 7.88
CA MET A 150 16.46 5.14 7.19
C MET A 150 17.50 4.55 8.14
N PHE A 151 17.91 5.28 9.18
CA PHE A 151 19.03 4.88 10.04
C PHE A 151 18.64 4.50 11.46
N ALA A 152 17.50 4.97 11.99
CA ALA A 152 17.04 4.57 13.33
C ALA A 152 16.21 3.27 13.33
N GLY A 153 15.99 2.64 12.17
CA GLY A 153 15.30 1.35 12.05
C GLY A 153 13.82 1.33 11.60
N PRO A 154 13.01 2.41 11.67
CA PRO A 154 11.60 2.36 11.28
C PRO A 154 11.28 1.80 9.90
N TYR A 155 12.09 2.13 8.90
CA TYR A 155 11.88 1.64 7.53
C TYR A 155 11.92 0.12 7.47
N VAL A 156 12.87 -0.50 8.18
CA VAL A 156 13.01 -1.95 8.26
C VAL A 156 11.82 -2.57 9.01
N VAL A 157 11.38 -1.95 10.10
CA VAL A 157 10.22 -2.42 10.86
C VAL A 157 8.94 -2.41 10.01
N TYR A 158 8.67 -1.31 9.30
CA TYR A 158 7.51 -1.26 8.41
C TYR A 158 7.65 -2.19 7.22
N LEU A 159 8.85 -2.36 6.66
CA LEU A 159 9.10 -3.34 5.61
C LEU A 159 8.71 -4.75 6.08
N LEU A 160 9.05 -5.11 7.32
CA LEU A 160 8.63 -6.39 7.92
C LEU A 160 7.11 -6.46 8.13
N ILE A 161 6.47 -5.42 8.67
CA ILE A 161 5.01 -5.40 8.89
C ILE A 161 4.25 -5.53 7.56
N TRP A 162 4.61 -4.70 6.58
CA TRP A 162 3.93 -4.62 5.29
C TRP A 162 4.31 -5.77 4.36
N GLY A 163 5.49 -6.36 4.53
CA GLY A 163 6.04 -7.38 3.64
C GLY A 163 5.88 -8.81 4.14
N LEU A 164 6.01 -9.08 5.44
CA LEU A 164 6.14 -10.44 5.97
C LEU A 164 4.83 -11.23 5.89
N ILE A 165 3.75 -10.74 6.50
CA ILE A 165 2.46 -11.44 6.50
C ILE A 165 1.92 -11.62 5.07
N PRO A 166 1.95 -10.60 4.18
CA PRO A 166 1.45 -10.79 2.83
C PRO A 166 2.36 -11.71 1.99
N TRP A 167 3.67 -11.73 2.27
CA TRP A 167 4.58 -12.75 1.72
C TRP A 167 4.19 -14.16 2.17
N ILE A 168 3.93 -14.37 3.46
CA ILE A 168 3.46 -15.67 3.98
C ILE A 168 2.19 -16.10 3.24
N ILE A 169 1.24 -15.19 3.06
CA ILE A 169 -0.01 -15.45 2.32
C ILE A 169 0.28 -15.81 0.85
N LEU A 170 1.15 -15.07 0.16
CA LEU A 170 1.56 -15.37 -1.21
C LEU A 170 2.17 -16.77 -1.34
N MET A 171 2.97 -17.20 -0.38
CA MET A 171 3.69 -18.47 -0.42
C MET A 171 2.85 -19.66 0.05
N SER A 172 1.97 -19.45 1.03
CA SER A 172 1.15 -20.52 1.64
C SER A 172 -0.24 -20.66 1.00
N THR A 173 -0.86 -19.55 0.59
CA THR A 173 -2.23 -19.51 0.06
C THR A 173 -2.33 -18.69 -1.24
N PRO A 174 -1.53 -18.99 -2.27
CA PRO A 174 -1.46 -18.19 -3.51
C PRO A 174 -2.80 -18.10 -4.27
N LYS A 175 -3.72 -19.06 -4.09
CA LYS A 175 -5.06 -18.99 -4.69
C LYS A 175 -5.89 -17.85 -4.10
N PHE A 176 -5.67 -17.50 -2.83
CA PHE A 176 -6.37 -16.41 -2.16
C PHE A 176 -5.93 -15.03 -2.69
N VAL A 177 -4.67 -14.89 -3.11
CA VAL A 177 -4.13 -13.61 -3.59
C VAL A 177 -3.85 -13.62 -5.09
N ARG A 178 -4.59 -14.42 -5.87
CA ARG A 178 -4.43 -14.44 -7.32
C ARG A 178 -4.83 -13.08 -7.92
N PRO A 179 -4.00 -12.46 -8.79
CA PRO A 179 -4.27 -11.16 -9.37
C PRO A 179 -5.28 -11.23 -10.53
N ASP A 180 -6.51 -11.64 -10.24
CA ASP A 180 -7.60 -11.73 -11.23
C ASP A 180 -8.26 -10.38 -11.53
N TRP A 181 -7.85 -9.32 -10.84
CA TRP A 181 -8.31 -7.95 -11.04
C TRP A 181 -7.75 -7.36 -12.33
N LYS A 182 -8.49 -6.41 -12.93
CA LYS A 182 -8.07 -5.68 -14.13
C LYS A 182 -8.29 -4.20 -13.91
N PHE A 183 -7.19 -3.44 -13.90
CA PHE A 183 -7.27 -1.99 -13.82
C PHE A 183 -6.40 -1.37 -14.93
N PRO A 184 -7.01 -0.77 -15.97
CA PRO A 184 -6.25 -0.11 -17.02
C PRO A 184 -5.42 1.04 -16.45
N GLY A 185 -4.18 1.15 -16.87
CA GLY A 185 -3.33 2.30 -16.53
C GLY A 185 -2.62 2.25 -15.17
N THR A 186 -2.69 1.13 -14.43
CA THR A 186 -1.97 0.95 -13.14
C THR A 186 -0.51 1.40 -13.21
N LYS A 187 0.23 1.00 -14.26
CA LYS A 187 1.64 1.36 -14.45
C LYS A 187 1.88 2.86 -14.64
N TYR A 188 0.97 3.55 -15.33
CA TYR A 188 1.09 4.99 -15.56
C TYR A 188 0.78 5.75 -14.28
N ILE A 189 -0.24 5.32 -13.54
CA ILE A 189 -0.59 5.91 -12.24
C ILE A 189 0.54 5.65 -11.23
N ALA A 190 1.12 4.45 -11.20
CA ALA A 190 2.28 4.13 -10.37
C ALA A 190 3.46 5.07 -10.67
N ALA A 191 3.78 5.28 -11.95
CA ALA A 191 4.85 6.19 -12.35
C ALA A 191 4.55 7.64 -11.95
N VAL A 192 3.34 8.14 -12.21
CA VAL A 192 2.92 9.50 -11.85
C VAL A 192 2.98 9.70 -10.34
N LEU A 193 2.41 8.77 -9.55
CA LEU A 193 2.44 8.85 -8.09
C LEU A 193 3.87 8.78 -7.55
N ALA A 194 4.72 7.91 -8.11
CA ALA A 194 6.13 7.84 -7.70
C ALA A 194 6.87 9.16 -7.95
N VAL A 195 6.70 9.74 -9.15
CA VAL A 195 7.31 11.03 -9.50
C VAL A 195 6.78 12.13 -8.58
N ILE A 196 5.46 12.22 -8.40
CA ILE A 196 4.86 13.22 -7.50
C ILE A 196 5.42 13.08 -6.10
N SER A 197 5.40 11.87 -5.51
CA SER A 197 5.90 11.62 -4.15
C SER A 197 7.35 12.06 -3.99
N VAL A 198 8.22 11.66 -4.92
CA VAL A 198 9.65 12.01 -4.85
C VAL A 198 9.84 13.53 -5.01
N VAL A 199 9.18 14.16 -5.99
CA VAL A 199 9.30 15.61 -6.23
C VAL A 199 8.80 16.40 -5.02
N ILE A 200 7.62 16.10 -4.48
CA ILE A 200 7.10 16.84 -3.32
C ILE A 200 7.97 16.64 -2.07
N GLY A 201 8.52 15.44 -1.87
CA GLY A 201 9.43 15.19 -0.76
C GLY A 201 10.74 15.94 -0.91
N LEU A 202 11.33 15.96 -2.11
CA LEU A 202 12.59 16.67 -2.38
C LEU A 202 12.45 18.20 -2.36
N LEU A 203 11.30 18.75 -2.77
CA LEU A 203 11.03 20.18 -2.70
C LEU A 203 10.96 20.72 -1.27
N TRP A 204 10.77 19.83 -0.29
CA TRP A 204 10.66 20.15 1.13
C TRP A 204 11.83 19.61 1.95
N TRP A 205 12.91 19.20 1.27
CA TRP A 205 14.12 18.67 1.88
C TRP A 205 14.87 19.71 2.72
#